data_AF-X8DYD7-F1
#
_entry.id   AF-X8DYD7-F1
#
_cell.length_a   1.000
_cell.length_b   1.000
_cell.length_c   1.000
_cell.angle_alpha   90.00
_cell.angle_beta   90.00
_cell.angle_gamma   90.00
#
_symmetry.space_group_name_H-M   'P 1'
#
loop_
_entity.id
_entity.type
_entity.pdbx_description
1 polymer ?
#
loop_
_entity_poly.entity_id
_entity_poly.type
_entity_poly.pdbx_seq_one_letter_code
_entity_poly.pdbx_strand_id
1 'polypeptide(L)' 'MPADLVMLVDGKPALVQAENVVPLYRRNELTDRQVLAINEVAGVLDTAALADMRRQAAKGANPQGLADAWLADHPLGRS' A
#
# COMPACT_ATOMS: atom_id res chain seq x y z
N MET A 1 1.71 15.98 -5.94
CA MET A 1 2.75 16.02 -6.98
C MET A 1 2.26 16.96 -8.06
N PRO A 2 3.08 17.94 -8.46
CA PRO A 2 2.86 18.71 -9.69
C PRO A 2 2.55 17.78 -10.86
N ALA A 3 1.67 18.21 -11.77
CA ALA A 3 1.19 17.37 -12.88
C ALA A 3 2.26 17.07 -13.93
N ASP A 4 3.38 17.77 -13.87
CA ASP A 4 4.51 17.75 -14.80
C ASP A 4 5.71 16.92 -14.31
N LEU A 5 5.56 16.14 -13.24
CA LEU A 5 6.60 15.25 -12.76
C LEU A 5 6.50 13.86 -13.40
N VAL A 6 7.64 13.34 -13.86
CA VAL A 6 7.82 11.95 -14.28
C VAL A 6 8.68 11.18 -13.28
N MET A 7 8.27 9.95 -12.94
CA MET A 7 9.06 9.07 -12.08
C MET A 7 10.20 8.44 -12.88
N LEU A 8 11.42 8.57 -12.40
CA LEU A 8 12.59 7.87 -12.94
C LEU A 8 12.89 6.65 -12.07
N VAL A 9 13.27 5.54 -12.71
CA VAL A 9 13.69 4.32 -12.01
C VAL A 9 15.10 4.52 -11.47
N ASP A 10 15.29 4.24 -10.18
CA ASP A 10 16.64 4.14 -9.60
C ASP A 10 17.33 2.90 -10.17
N GLY A 11 18.40 3.14 -10.92
CA GLY A 11 19.13 2.12 -11.67
C GLY A 11 19.99 1.24 -10.77
N LYS A 12 20.90 0.47 -11.39
CA LYS A 12 21.95 -0.24 -10.65
C LYS A 12 23.29 0.48 -10.82
N PRO A 13 24.05 0.71 -9.73
CA PRO A 13 23.68 0.44 -8.33
C PRO A 13 22.58 1.38 -7.83
N ALA A 14 21.75 0.93 -6.89
CA ALA A 14 20.73 1.77 -6.27
C ALA A 14 21.41 2.92 -5.50
N LEU A 15 20.95 4.15 -5.75
CA LEU A 15 21.46 5.35 -5.10
C LEU A 15 20.53 5.83 -3.98
N VAL A 16 19.28 5.37 -3.98
CA VAL A 16 18.27 5.72 -2.98
C VAL A 16 17.91 4.48 -2.15
N GLN A 17 17.84 4.63 -0.83
CA GLN A 17 17.36 3.55 0.03
C GLN A 17 15.87 3.29 -0.20
N ALA A 18 15.52 2.01 -0.29
CA ALA A 18 14.12 1.60 -0.40
C ALA A 18 13.39 1.84 0.92
N GLU A 19 12.34 2.66 0.87
CA GLU A 19 11.43 2.90 1.99
C GLU A 19 10.20 2.00 1.88
N ASN A 20 10.37 0.73 2.29
CA ASN A 20 9.30 -0.25 2.21
C ASN A 20 8.29 -0.07 3.34
N VAL A 21 7.00 -0.11 3.02
CA VAL A 21 5.93 -0.19 4.01
C VAL A 21 5.72 -1.66 4.37
N VAL A 22 5.89 -1.99 5.65
CA VAL A 22 5.72 -3.36 6.17
C VAL A 22 4.71 -3.36 7.31
N PRO A 23 3.75 -4.30 7.34
CA PRO A 23 2.85 -4.44 8.47
C PRO A 23 3.62 -4.95 9.69
N LEU A 24 3.45 -4.28 10.82
CA LEU A 24 3.98 -4.72 12.11
C LEU A 24 2.80 -5.02 13.03
N TYR A 25 2.83 -6.19 13.67
CA TYR A 25 1.82 -6.62 14.61
C TYR A 25 2.48 -7.27 15.81
N ARG A 26 1.81 -7.19 16.96
CA ARG A 26 2.27 -7.82 18.19
C ARG A 26 2.13 -9.34 18.05
N ARG A 27 3.12 -10.08 18.56
CA ARG A 27 3.06 -11.53 18.63
C ARG A 27 1.83 -11.98 19.43
N ASN A 28 1.11 -12.97 18.92
CA ASN A 28 -0.12 -13.55 19.49
C ASN A 28 -1.34 -12.59 19.55
N GLU A 29 -1.31 -11.46 18.86
CA GLU A 29 -2.46 -10.54 18.77
C GLU A 29 -3.41 -10.91 17.64
N LEU A 30 -2.85 -11.40 16.53
CA LEU A 30 -3.60 -11.77 15.34
C LEU A 30 -3.68 -13.29 15.23
N THR A 31 -4.83 -13.76 14.76
CA THR A 31 -5.01 -15.14 14.29
C THR A 31 -4.23 -15.38 12.99
N ASP A 32 -3.93 -16.64 12.69
CA ASP A 32 -3.23 -17.01 11.44
C ASP A 32 -3.95 -16.48 10.19
N ARG A 33 -5.28 -16.48 10.19
CA ARG A 33 -6.08 -15.94 9.08
C ARG A 33 -5.92 -14.43 8.92
N GLN A 34 -5.82 -13.69 10.03
CA GLN A 34 -5.59 -12.24 9.99
C GLN A 34 -4.15 -11.91 9.55
N VAL A 35 -3.18 -12.72 9.96
CA VAL A 35 -1.79 -12.62 9.49
C VAL A 35 -1.72 -12.87 7.98
N LEU A 36 -2.43 -13.88 7.47
CA LEU A 36 -2.48 -14.13 6.03
C LEU A 36 -3.09 -12.93 5.28
N ALA A 37 -4.25 -12.44 5.74
CA ALA A 37 -4.94 -11.32 5.10
C ALA A 37 -4.08 -10.04 5.06
N ILE A 38 -3.37 -9.70 6.15
CA ILE A 38 -2.52 -8.49 6.17
C ILE A 38 -1.29 -8.64 5.27
N ASN A 39 -0.74 -9.85 5.15
CA ASN A 39 0.38 -10.13 4.24
C ASN A 39 -0.07 -10.11 2.76
N GLU A 40 -1.29 -10.55 2.45
CA GLU A 40 -1.85 -10.42 1.11
C GLU A 40 -1.99 -8.95 0.69
N VAL A 41 -2.48 -8.07 1.58
CA VAL A 41 -2.49 -6.61 1.33
C VAL A 41 -1.09 -6.11 1.03
N ALA A 42 -0.10 -6.46 1.86
CA ALA A 42 1.27 -6.01 1.68
C ALA A 42 1.91 -6.52 0.37
N GLY A 43 1.46 -7.66 -0.16
CA GLY A 43 1.92 -8.21 -1.43
C GLY A 43 1.27 -7.58 -2.67
N VAL A 44 0.04 -7.11 -2.56
CA VAL A 44 -0.75 -6.58 -3.69
C VAL A 44 -0.73 -5.05 -3.78
N LEU A 45 -0.57 -4.36 -2.65
CA LEU A 45 -0.54 -2.90 -2.62
C LEU A 45 0.74 -2.36 -3.26
N ASP A 46 0.62 -1.86 -4.49
CA ASP A 46 1.75 -1.26 -5.20
C ASP A 46 1.94 0.25 -4.89
N THR A 47 3.09 0.77 -5.31
CA THR A 47 3.46 2.18 -5.12
C THR A 47 2.49 3.15 -5.81
N ALA A 48 1.91 2.76 -6.95
CA ALA A 48 1.03 3.65 -7.71
C ALA A 48 -0.32 3.83 -7.00
N ALA A 49 -0.93 2.72 -6.56
CA ALA A 49 -2.16 2.70 -5.79
C ALA A 49 -2.00 3.46 -4.45
N LEU A 50 -0.92 3.21 -3.71
CA LEU A 50 -0.66 3.91 -2.45
C LEU A 50 -0.42 5.41 -2.68
N ALA A 51 0.32 5.79 -3.72
CA ALA A 51 0.55 7.19 -4.06
C ALA A 51 -0.75 7.89 -4.44
N ASP A 52 -1.66 7.21 -5.14
CA ASP A 52 -2.95 7.77 -5.52
C ASP A 52 -3.87 7.98 -4.32
N MET A 53 -4.05 6.97 -3.47
CA MET A 53 -4.83 7.09 -2.22
C MET A 53 -4.29 8.23 -1.34
N ARG A 54 -2.96 8.34 -1.20
CA ARG A 54 -2.33 9.44 -0.43
C ARG A 54 -2.63 10.81 -1.04
N ARG A 55 -2.66 10.93 -2.38
CA ARG A 55 -3.03 12.19 -3.06
C ARG A 55 -4.49 12.54 -2.82
N GLN A 56 -5.40 11.57 -2.88
CA GLN A 56 -6.82 11.80 -2.63
C GLN A 56 -7.08 12.22 -1.18
N ALA A 57 -6.44 11.55 -0.22
CA ALA A 57 -6.52 11.92 1.20
C ALA A 57 -5.99 13.34 1.45
N ALA A 58 -4.87 13.72 0.83
CA ALA A 58 -4.33 15.08 0.92
C ALA A 58 -5.26 16.16 0.34
N LYS A 59 -6.21 15.78 -0.54
CA LYS A 59 -7.26 16.67 -1.08
C LYS A 59 -8.54 16.67 -0.21
N GLY A 60 -8.55 15.97 0.93
CA GLY A 60 -9.66 15.92 1.87
C GLY A 60 -10.61 14.73 1.71
N ALA A 61 -10.30 13.75 0.84
CA ALA A 61 -11.07 12.52 0.78
C ALA A 61 -10.90 11.71 2.08
N ASN A 62 -11.97 11.01 2.51
CA ASN A 62 -11.94 10.18 3.72
C ASN A 62 -10.98 8.98 3.53
N PRO A 63 -9.92 8.84 4.33
CA PRO A 63 -8.97 7.74 4.22
C PRO A 63 -9.60 6.35 4.36
N GLN A 64 -10.60 6.20 5.24
CA GLN A 64 -11.28 4.92 5.43
C GLN A 64 -12.03 4.51 4.15
N GLY A 65 -12.78 5.43 3.55
CA GLY A 65 -13.50 5.15 2.30
C GLY A 65 -12.57 4.82 1.13
N LEU A 66 -11.38 5.43 1.07
CA LEU A 66 -10.36 5.08 0.08
C LEU A 66 -9.84 3.65 0.27
N ALA A 67 -9.55 3.28 1.52
CA ALA A 67 -9.09 1.93 1.86
C ALA A 67 -10.18 0.88 1.57
N ASP A 68 -11.43 1.16 1.94
CA ASP A 68 -12.57 0.26 1.70
C ASP A 68 -12.79 0.05 0.19
N ALA A 69 -12.73 1.12 -0.61
CA ALA A 69 -12.83 1.04 -2.07
C ALA A 69 -11.71 0.20 -2.67
N TRP A 70 -10.46 0.43 -2.23
CA TRP A 70 -9.32 -0.36 -2.70
C TRP A 70 -9.46 -1.84 -2.34
N LEU A 71 -9.86 -2.17 -1.11
CA LEU A 71 -10.08 -3.56 -0.69
C LEU A 71 -11.21 -4.24 -1.48
N ALA A 72 -12.25 -3.50 -1.88
CA ALA A 72 -13.33 -4.02 -2.71
C ALA A 72 -12.86 -4.36 -4.13
N ASP A 73 -11.99 -3.52 -4.71
CA ASP A 73 -11.39 -3.74 -6.03
C ASP A 73 -10.28 -4.82 -6.01
N HIS A 74 -9.72 -5.10 -4.84
CA HIS A 74 -8.65 -6.08 -4.62
C HIS A 74 -9.08 -7.18 -3.61
N PRO A 75 -10.05 -8.05 -3.97
CA PRO A 75 -10.58 -9.05 -3.05
C PRO A 75 -9.52 -10.08 -2.63
N LEU A 76 -9.32 -10.18 -1.31
CA LEU A 76 -8.34 -11.02 -0.63
C LEU A 76 -8.89 -12.44 -0.32
N GLY A 77 -8.01 -13.42 -0.11
CA GLY A 77 -8.39 -14.75 0.42
C GLY A 77 -9.09 -15.71 -0.55
N ARG A 78 -8.77 -15.68 -1.85
CA ARG A 78 -9.26 -16.67 -2.85
C ARG A 78 -8.28 -17.82 -3.15
N SER A 79 -7.16 -17.92 -2.44
CA SER A 79 -6.13 -18.95 -2.63
C SER A 79 -6.22 -20.05 -1.59
#